data_AF-A0A0R3LSF0-F1
#
_entry.id   AF-A0A0R3LSF0-F1
#
_cell.length_a   1.000
_cell.length_b   1.000
_cell.length_c   1.000
_cell.angle_alpha   90.00
_cell.angle_beta   90.00
_cell.angle_gamma   90.00
#
_symmetry.space_group_name_H-M   'P 1'
#
loop_
_entity.id
_entity.type
_entity.pdbx_description
1 polymer ?
#
loop_
_entity_poly.entity_id
_entity_poly.type
_entity_poly.pdbx_seq_one_letter_code
_entity_poly.pdbx_strand_id
1 'polypeptide(L)'
;MFKLANPPVPAKGTFGRGFERYNPDTSDFLALHMWNARKRLPNGTLTAIGKAPIARKWTTIRVVSRAVRRRCLAELRNMGIRLKPNQLVIDVDPRNGGDASFAALCFDIGLDGDEWPRVYTGSGGWHCYMAKPEDVLICETLDEYPGIEFKSKGRQVVAAGSRHPDGGLYRWSVDHPDIRKGIPMVPTALLRVIARKDSGHNGGGDGGQYTVEQLARALERLDVTEFRDQFEWRNLMFACHHATNGDGERVFMDWSASDPQFAGDSAIVQKRWRSCGDKSNAITYRTLNKILRERGAADAIPPRDVSHDEFPDDMVRDVPISKTEGYRDATTSRYVNVRDAGIKRRKAKS
;
A
#
# COMPACT_ATOMS: atom_id res chain seq x y z
N MET A 1 -30.68 27.52 -19.04
CA MET A 1 -29.93 26.83 -17.96
C MET A 1 -30.59 25.46 -17.75
N PHE A 2 -30.17 24.44 -18.49
CA PHE A 2 -30.74 23.09 -18.39
C PHE A 2 -30.16 22.41 -17.14
N LYS A 3 -30.93 22.34 -16.06
CA LYS A 3 -30.65 21.38 -14.99
C LYS A 3 -30.88 19.98 -15.57
N LEU A 4 -29.80 19.26 -15.84
CA LEU A 4 -29.86 17.82 -16.09
C LEU A 4 -30.48 17.17 -14.85
N ALA A 5 -31.76 16.83 -14.95
CA ALA A 5 -32.43 16.03 -13.94
C ALA A 5 -31.69 14.70 -13.84
N ASN A 6 -31.18 14.38 -12.64
CA ASN A 6 -30.65 13.05 -12.38
C ASN A 6 -31.73 12.02 -12.76
N PRO A 7 -31.42 11.01 -13.59
CA PRO A 7 -32.40 10.03 -13.99
C PRO A 7 -32.98 9.34 -12.74
N PRO A 8 -34.28 8.98 -12.73
CA PRO A 8 -34.93 8.39 -11.58
C PRO A 8 -34.21 7.10 -11.17
N VAL A 9 -33.83 7.03 -9.89
CA VAL A 9 -33.23 5.82 -9.30
C VAL A 9 -34.31 4.73 -9.29
N PRO A 10 -34.15 3.62 -10.02
CA PRO A 10 -35.18 2.60 -10.04
C PRO A 10 -35.28 1.93 -8.67
N ALA A 11 -36.53 1.80 -8.21
CA ALA A 11 -36.93 1.28 -6.91
C ALA A 11 -36.42 -0.14 -6.63
N LYS A 12 -36.00 -0.88 -7.68
CA LYS A 12 -35.23 -2.12 -7.65
C LYS A 12 -34.35 -2.18 -8.92
N GLY A 13 -33.08 -2.57 -8.77
CA GLY A 13 -32.21 -3.07 -9.86
C GLY A 13 -31.97 -2.16 -11.08
N THR A 14 -30.94 -1.31 -11.03
CA THR A 14 -30.11 -0.96 -12.21
C THR A 14 -28.92 -1.91 -12.33
N PHE A 15 -29.11 -3.17 -11.92
CA PHE A 15 -28.04 -4.14 -11.82
C PHE A 15 -27.39 -4.35 -13.18
N GLY A 16 -26.11 -4.02 -13.26
CA GLY A 16 -25.21 -4.69 -14.20
C GLY A 16 -24.94 -4.05 -15.55
N ARG A 17 -25.62 -2.99 -15.99
CA ARG A 17 -25.14 -2.23 -17.18
C ARG A 17 -23.72 -1.69 -16.98
N GLY A 18 -23.35 -1.36 -15.74
CA GLY A 18 -21.96 -1.02 -15.39
C GLY A 18 -20.97 -2.17 -15.56
N PHE A 19 -21.41 -3.44 -15.42
CA PHE A 19 -20.56 -4.62 -15.57
C PHE A 19 -20.09 -4.83 -17.01
N GLU A 20 -20.85 -4.33 -17.99
CA GLU A 20 -20.55 -4.50 -19.42
C GLU A 20 -19.28 -3.77 -19.85
N ARG A 21 -18.88 -2.70 -19.13
CA ARG A 21 -17.63 -1.99 -19.43
C ARG A 21 -16.38 -2.74 -19.01
N TYR A 22 -16.49 -3.68 -18.06
CA TYR A 22 -15.35 -4.50 -17.66
C TYR A 22 -15.16 -5.66 -18.64
N ASN A 23 -13.94 -5.81 -19.15
CA ASN A 23 -13.58 -6.93 -20.02
C ASN A 23 -13.40 -8.22 -19.20
N PRO A 24 -14.21 -9.27 -19.43
CA PRO A 24 -14.14 -10.51 -18.66
C PRO A 24 -12.92 -11.38 -18.96
N ASP A 25 -12.17 -11.10 -20.03
CA ASP A 25 -10.92 -11.82 -20.35
C ASP A 25 -9.75 -11.29 -19.54
N THR A 26 -9.73 -9.98 -19.27
CA THR A 26 -8.63 -9.32 -18.58
C THR A 26 -8.93 -9.07 -17.10
N SER A 27 -10.21 -8.98 -16.73
CA SER A 27 -10.63 -8.74 -15.35
C SER A 27 -11.01 -10.03 -14.61
N ASP A 28 -10.72 -10.06 -13.31
CA ASP A 28 -10.98 -11.21 -12.45
C ASP A 28 -12.19 -10.92 -11.55
N PHE A 29 -13.33 -11.53 -11.88
CA PHE A 29 -14.61 -11.19 -11.24
C PHE A 29 -14.94 -12.10 -10.05
N LEU A 30 -15.48 -11.50 -8.99
CA LEU A 30 -16.00 -12.21 -7.83
C LEU A 30 -17.49 -11.97 -7.67
N ALA A 31 -18.25 -13.04 -7.43
CA ALA A 31 -19.65 -12.89 -7.01
C ALA A 31 -19.68 -12.43 -5.55
N LEU A 32 -20.29 -11.27 -5.30
CA LEU A 32 -20.52 -10.73 -3.96
C LEU A 32 -21.96 -11.03 -3.52
N HIS A 33 -22.27 -10.77 -2.25
CA HIS A 33 -23.65 -10.87 -1.77
C HIS A 33 -24.57 -9.81 -2.42
N MET A 34 -25.88 -10.00 -2.31
CA MET A 34 -26.84 -8.93 -2.64
C MET A 34 -26.58 -7.72 -1.76
N TRP A 35 -26.81 -6.51 -2.28
CA TRP A 35 -26.43 -5.26 -1.61
C TRP A 35 -26.98 -5.10 -0.19
N ASN A 36 -28.21 -5.56 0.04
CA ASN A 36 -28.93 -5.50 1.32
C ASN A 36 -28.72 -6.74 2.20
N ALA A 37 -27.88 -7.69 1.78
CA ALA A 37 -27.63 -8.90 2.57
C ALA A 37 -26.98 -8.52 3.92
N ARG A 38 -27.48 -9.13 4.99
CA ARG A 38 -26.97 -8.95 6.35
C ARG A 38 -26.57 -10.29 6.95
N LYS A 39 -25.57 -10.26 7.83
CA LYS A 39 -25.13 -11.41 8.63
C LYS A 39 -25.20 -11.04 10.10
N ARG A 40 -25.75 -11.94 10.92
CA ARG A 40 -25.69 -11.84 12.38
C ARG A 40 -24.34 -12.38 12.87
N LEU A 41 -23.62 -11.58 13.63
CA LEU A 41 -22.39 -11.96 14.30
C LEU A 41 -22.69 -12.69 15.62
N PRO A 42 -21.73 -13.43 16.20
CA PRO A 42 -21.93 -14.13 17.49
C PRO A 42 -22.36 -13.20 18.63
N ASN A 43 -21.94 -11.94 18.60
CA ASN A 43 -22.33 -10.90 19.55
C ASN A 43 -23.73 -10.30 19.28
N GLY A 44 -24.53 -10.91 18.39
CA GLY A 44 -25.88 -10.46 18.04
C GLY A 44 -25.96 -9.33 17.01
N THR A 45 -24.84 -8.65 16.69
CA THR A 45 -24.80 -7.51 15.77
C THR A 45 -25.12 -7.92 14.33
N LEU A 46 -25.98 -7.15 13.65
CA LEU A 46 -26.27 -7.34 12.21
C LEU A 46 -25.32 -6.48 11.37
N THR A 47 -24.39 -7.12 10.65
CA THR A 47 -23.48 -6.43 9.74
C THR A 47 -23.92 -6.58 8.28
N ALA A 48 -23.76 -5.52 7.49
CA ALA A 48 -24.03 -5.55 6.05
C ALA A 48 -22.89 -6.30 5.32
N ILE A 49 -23.24 -7.29 4.52
CA ILE A 49 -22.27 -8.14 3.81
C ILE A 49 -22.35 -7.99 2.29
N GLY A 50 -23.14 -7.05 1.77
CA GLY A 50 -23.33 -6.84 0.33
C GLY A 50 -22.07 -6.53 -0.48
N LYS A 51 -20.98 -6.10 0.18
CA LYS A 51 -19.67 -5.87 -0.46
C LYS A 51 -18.70 -7.06 -0.33
N ALA A 52 -19.09 -8.11 0.40
CA ALA A 52 -18.22 -9.25 0.66
C ALA A 52 -18.37 -10.33 -0.43
N PRO A 53 -17.27 -10.99 -0.86
CA PRO A 53 -17.33 -12.14 -1.74
C PRO A 53 -18.07 -13.33 -1.08
N ILE A 54 -18.87 -14.04 -1.86
CA ILE A 54 -19.59 -15.24 -1.38
C ILE A 54 -18.62 -16.39 -1.13
N ALA A 55 -17.62 -16.53 -2.01
CA ALA A 55 -16.68 -17.63 -1.97
C ALA A 55 -15.68 -17.47 -0.81
N ARG A 56 -15.42 -18.57 -0.10
CA ARG A 56 -14.28 -18.65 0.83
C ARG A 56 -12.98 -18.62 0.04
N LYS A 57 -11.89 -18.16 0.68
CA LYS A 57 -10.56 -18.04 0.04
C LYS A 57 -10.60 -17.24 -1.27
N TRP A 58 -11.49 -16.25 -1.37
CA TRP A 58 -11.74 -15.47 -2.59
C TRP A 58 -10.48 -14.83 -3.19
N THR A 59 -9.42 -14.63 -2.40
CA THR A 59 -8.13 -14.10 -2.86
C THR A 59 -7.38 -15.05 -3.79
N THR A 60 -7.64 -16.37 -3.72
CA THR A 60 -6.86 -17.39 -4.45
C THR A 60 -7.70 -18.34 -5.30
N ILE A 61 -9.03 -18.33 -5.18
CA ILE A 61 -9.90 -19.19 -6.00
C ILE A 61 -9.70 -18.94 -7.50
N ARG A 62 -9.80 -19.98 -8.32
CA ARG A 62 -9.94 -19.83 -9.78
C ARG A 62 -11.41 -19.57 -10.11
N VAL A 63 -11.66 -18.62 -11.00
CA VAL A 63 -13.02 -18.24 -11.44
C VAL A 63 -13.04 -18.07 -12.95
N VAL A 64 -14.22 -18.28 -13.54
CA VAL A 64 -14.48 -17.95 -14.94
C VAL A 64 -15.29 -16.65 -14.95
N SER A 65 -14.63 -15.51 -15.19
CA SER A 65 -15.23 -14.18 -15.07
C SER A 65 -16.54 -14.03 -15.87
N ARG A 66 -16.62 -14.56 -17.10
CA ARG A 66 -17.89 -14.57 -17.86
C ARG A 66 -19.03 -15.27 -17.14
N ALA A 67 -18.76 -16.40 -16.48
CA ALA A 67 -19.76 -17.13 -15.70
C ALA A 67 -20.15 -16.35 -14.43
N VAL A 68 -19.17 -15.74 -13.75
CA VAL A 68 -19.43 -14.89 -12.59
C VAL A 68 -20.32 -13.70 -12.95
N ARG A 69 -20.03 -12.98 -14.05
CA ARG A 69 -20.86 -11.86 -14.49
C ARG A 69 -22.28 -12.29 -14.82
N ARG A 70 -22.46 -13.40 -15.56
CA ARG A 70 -23.79 -13.96 -15.86
C ARG A 70 -24.56 -14.27 -14.57
N ARG A 71 -23.90 -14.87 -13.59
CA ARG A 71 -24.48 -15.16 -12.28
C ARG A 71 -24.89 -13.89 -11.54
N CYS A 72 -24.02 -12.88 -11.48
CA CYS A 72 -24.33 -11.62 -10.82
C CYS A 72 -25.53 -10.91 -11.44
N LEU A 73 -25.65 -10.94 -12.77
CA LEU A 73 -26.81 -10.41 -13.49
C LEU A 73 -28.09 -11.19 -13.19
N ALA A 74 -28.05 -12.52 -13.31
CA ALA A 74 -29.22 -13.38 -13.11
C ALA A 74 -29.74 -13.36 -11.67
N GLU A 75 -28.84 -13.29 -10.68
CA GLU A 75 -29.17 -13.34 -9.27
C GLU A 75 -29.24 -11.94 -8.60
N LEU A 76 -29.13 -10.85 -9.38
CA LEU A 76 -29.13 -9.47 -8.89
C LEU A 76 -28.13 -9.23 -7.75
N ARG A 77 -26.92 -9.77 -7.91
CA ARG A 77 -25.84 -9.69 -6.93
C ARG A 77 -24.80 -8.66 -7.31
N ASN A 78 -24.18 -8.06 -6.29
CA ASN A 78 -22.99 -7.26 -6.51
C ASN A 78 -21.87 -8.10 -7.12
N MET A 79 -21.02 -7.43 -7.90
CA MET A 79 -19.84 -8.02 -8.50
C MET A 79 -18.61 -7.28 -7.97
N GLY A 80 -17.59 -8.03 -7.61
CA GLY A 80 -16.28 -7.52 -7.22
C GLY A 80 -15.27 -7.72 -8.33
N ILE A 81 -14.26 -6.87 -8.36
CA ILE A 81 -13.07 -7.02 -9.20
C ILE A 81 -11.91 -7.37 -8.28
N ARG A 82 -11.38 -8.58 -8.39
CA ARG A 82 -10.14 -8.98 -7.70
C ARG A 82 -8.96 -8.36 -8.45
N LEU A 83 -8.15 -7.60 -7.72
CA LEU A 83 -7.04 -6.88 -8.34
C LEU A 83 -5.87 -7.82 -8.64
N LYS A 84 -5.38 -7.76 -9.87
CA LYS A 84 -4.18 -8.48 -10.34
C LYS A 84 -2.90 -7.71 -9.95
N PRO A 85 -1.71 -8.35 -10.03
CA PRO A 85 -0.43 -7.69 -9.73
C PRO A 85 -0.18 -6.41 -10.53
N ASN A 86 -0.62 -6.33 -11.78
CA ASN A 86 -0.46 -5.14 -12.65
C ASN A 86 -1.53 -4.06 -12.45
N GLN A 87 -2.42 -4.18 -11.46
CA GLN A 87 -3.55 -3.27 -11.28
C GLN A 87 -3.39 -2.42 -10.02
N LEU A 88 -3.75 -1.15 -10.16
CA LEU A 88 -3.84 -0.16 -9.09
C LEU A 88 -5.23 0.46 -9.11
N VAL A 89 -5.85 0.60 -7.94
CA VAL A 89 -7.03 1.43 -7.75
C VAL A 89 -6.77 2.40 -6.62
N ILE A 90 -6.96 3.69 -6.86
CA ILE A 90 -7.08 4.69 -5.79
C ILE A 90 -8.53 4.70 -5.36
N ASP A 91 -8.81 4.46 -4.08
CA ASP A 91 -10.13 4.64 -3.46
C ASP A 91 -10.08 5.90 -2.58
N VAL A 92 -10.96 6.85 -2.88
CA VAL A 92 -11.04 8.13 -2.21
C VAL A 92 -12.35 8.20 -1.42
N ASP A 93 -12.22 8.41 -0.11
CA ASP A 93 -13.34 8.56 0.83
C ASP A 93 -13.44 10.01 1.34
N PRO A 94 -14.35 10.82 0.78
CA PRO A 94 -14.56 12.21 1.18
C PRO A 94 -14.90 12.38 2.65
N ARG A 95 -15.50 11.37 3.29
CA ARG A 95 -15.87 11.41 4.71
C ARG A 95 -14.65 11.46 5.62
N ASN A 96 -13.51 11.01 5.12
CA ASN A 96 -12.22 11.00 5.80
C ASN A 96 -11.24 12.02 5.19
N GLY A 97 -11.74 13.05 4.49
CA GLY A 97 -10.92 14.10 3.87
C GLY A 97 -10.37 13.75 2.49
N GLY A 98 -10.78 12.63 1.90
CA GLY A 98 -10.19 12.09 0.68
C GLY A 98 -10.18 13.04 -0.52
N ASP A 99 -11.23 13.84 -0.74
CA ASP A 99 -11.26 14.78 -1.88
C ASP A 99 -10.19 15.88 -1.76
N ALA A 100 -10.04 16.44 -0.55
CA ALA A 100 -9.03 17.46 -0.28
C ALA A 100 -7.62 16.85 -0.36
N SER A 101 -7.43 15.67 0.24
CA SER A 101 -6.16 14.94 0.17
C SER A 101 -5.77 14.56 -1.26
N PHE A 102 -6.74 14.16 -2.09
CA PHE A 102 -6.45 13.78 -3.47
C PHE A 102 -6.08 15.00 -4.32
N ALA A 103 -6.76 16.12 -4.11
CA ALA A 103 -6.40 17.39 -4.74
C ALA A 103 -4.99 17.84 -4.30
N ALA A 104 -4.66 17.73 -3.01
CA ALA A 104 -3.34 18.06 -2.48
C ALA A 104 -2.26 17.14 -3.07
N LEU A 105 -2.48 15.83 -3.08
CA LEU A 105 -1.57 14.87 -3.71
C LEU A 105 -1.34 15.24 -5.18
N CYS A 106 -2.40 15.42 -5.97
CA CYS A 106 -2.27 15.79 -7.38
C CYS A 106 -1.48 17.11 -7.56
N PHE A 107 -1.71 18.10 -6.70
CA PHE A 107 -0.96 19.35 -6.72
C PHE A 107 0.53 19.13 -6.39
N ASP A 108 0.83 18.42 -5.31
CA ASP A 108 2.20 18.21 -4.80
C ASP A 108 3.09 17.47 -5.79
N ILE A 109 2.53 16.52 -6.56
CA ILE A 109 3.26 15.73 -7.55
C ILE A 109 2.97 16.12 -9.01
N GLY A 110 2.23 17.20 -9.23
CA GLY A 110 1.99 17.79 -10.55
C GLY A 110 1.19 16.91 -11.51
N LEU A 111 0.06 16.36 -11.05
CA LEU A 111 -0.84 15.51 -11.84
C LEU A 111 -2.20 16.15 -12.08
N ASP A 112 -2.81 15.77 -13.21
CA ASP A 112 -4.24 15.97 -13.45
C ASP A 112 -5.01 14.71 -13.00
N GLY A 113 -5.87 14.89 -11.98
CA GLY A 113 -6.60 13.79 -11.34
C GLY A 113 -7.72 13.18 -12.19
N ASP A 114 -8.09 13.82 -13.31
CA ASP A 114 -9.24 13.43 -14.12
C ASP A 114 -8.87 12.56 -15.35
N GLU A 115 -7.59 12.25 -15.53
CA GLU A 115 -7.06 11.45 -16.64
C GLU A 115 -7.36 9.93 -16.55
N TRP A 116 -8.01 9.46 -15.48
CA TRP A 116 -8.17 8.03 -15.22
C TRP A 116 -9.62 7.57 -15.18
N PRO A 117 -9.93 6.34 -15.67
CA PRO A 117 -11.27 5.79 -15.54
C PRO A 117 -11.75 5.81 -14.09
N ARG A 118 -12.91 6.44 -13.86
CA ARG A 118 -13.45 6.69 -12.52
C ARG A 118 -14.79 6.02 -12.29
N VAL A 119 -14.98 5.47 -11.10
CA VAL A 119 -16.25 4.95 -10.60
C VAL A 119 -16.64 5.71 -9.33
N TYR A 120 -17.78 6.39 -9.34
CA TYR A 120 -18.38 6.89 -8.11
C TYR A 120 -18.98 5.73 -7.31
N THR A 121 -18.68 5.66 -6.03
CA THR A 121 -19.24 4.69 -5.09
C THR A 121 -20.64 5.11 -4.64
N GLY A 122 -21.41 4.15 -4.10
CA GLY A 122 -22.75 4.46 -3.57
C GLY A 122 -22.74 5.29 -2.29
N SER A 123 -21.62 5.36 -1.57
CA SER A 123 -21.48 6.12 -0.31
C SER A 123 -20.87 7.52 -0.47
N GLY A 124 -20.68 7.98 -1.71
CA GLY A 124 -20.18 9.33 -2.01
C GLY A 124 -18.70 9.45 -2.36
N GLY A 125 -17.88 8.44 -2.07
CA GLY A 125 -16.48 8.36 -2.53
C GLY A 125 -16.34 7.86 -3.96
N TRP A 126 -15.11 7.62 -4.42
CA TRP A 126 -14.86 7.20 -5.80
C TRP A 126 -13.56 6.38 -5.96
N HIS A 127 -13.51 5.57 -7.01
CA HIS A 127 -12.35 4.76 -7.40
C HIS A 127 -11.75 5.28 -8.72
N CYS A 128 -10.42 5.37 -8.82
CA CYS A 128 -9.70 5.58 -10.10
C CYS A 128 -8.85 4.36 -10.45
N TYR A 129 -8.95 3.89 -11.70
CA TYR A 129 -8.27 2.68 -12.18
C TYR A 129 -7.02 3.02 -12.98
N MET A 130 -5.90 2.39 -12.61
CA MET A 130 -4.61 2.49 -13.28
C MET A 130 -3.93 1.12 -13.40
N ALA A 131 -2.97 1.02 -14.31
CA ALA A 131 -2.06 -0.10 -14.43
C ALA A 131 -0.72 0.26 -13.78
N LYS A 132 0.00 -0.75 -13.27
CA LYS A 132 1.35 -0.58 -12.72
C LYS A 132 2.24 -1.77 -13.14
N PRO A 133 3.57 -1.65 -13.07
CA PRO A 133 4.46 -2.81 -13.19
C PRO A 133 4.08 -3.88 -12.16
N GLU A 134 4.10 -5.16 -12.55
CA GLU A 134 3.60 -6.26 -11.71
C GLU A 134 4.39 -6.47 -10.42
N ASP A 135 5.70 -6.24 -10.52
CA ASP A 135 6.73 -6.40 -9.50
C ASP A 135 6.75 -5.28 -8.46
N VAL A 136 6.27 -4.07 -8.80
CA VAL A 136 6.26 -2.94 -7.86
C VAL A 136 5.19 -3.10 -6.79
N LEU A 137 5.57 -3.27 -5.52
CA LEU A 137 4.62 -3.22 -4.41
C LEU A 137 4.23 -1.76 -4.10
N ILE A 138 3.00 -1.54 -3.66
CA ILE A 138 2.47 -0.22 -3.30
C ILE A 138 2.16 -0.15 -1.80
N CYS A 139 2.26 1.04 -1.21
CA CYS A 139 1.72 1.29 0.13
C CYS A 139 0.19 1.20 0.08
N GLU A 140 -0.47 1.02 1.24
CA GLU A 140 -1.93 1.02 1.31
C GLU A 140 -2.48 2.44 1.52
N THR A 141 -1.75 3.26 2.27
CA THR A 141 -2.09 4.64 2.60
C THR A 141 -0.81 5.47 2.61
N LEU A 142 -0.97 6.80 2.62
CA LEU A 142 0.05 7.77 2.94
C LEU A 142 -0.49 8.64 4.08
N ASP A 143 0.29 8.82 5.14
CA ASP A 143 -0.18 9.50 6.36
C ASP A 143 -0.51 10.97 6.10
N GLU A 144 0.19 11.59 5.14
CA GLU A 144 -0.02 12.97 4.69
C GLU A 144 -1.33 13.17 3.93
N TYR A 145 -1.94 12.09 3.41
CA TYR A 145 -3.12 12.14 2.54
C TYR A 145 -4.25 11.25 3.09
N PRO A 146 -4.87 11.64 4.22
CA PRO A 146 -5.94 10.86 4.85
C PRO A 146 -7.15 10.71 3.92
N GLY A 147 -7.84 9.59 4.05
CA GLY A 147 -9.02 9.28 3.22
C GLY A 147 -8.69 8.82 1.80
N ILE A 148 -7.41 8.57 1.48
CA ILE A 148 -6.98 7.89 0.26
C ILE A 148 -6.45 6.49 0.59
N GLU A 149 -6.95 5.47 -0.10
CA GLU A 149 -6.41 4.11 -0.07
C GLU A 149 -5.91 3.67 -1.45
N PHE A 150 -4.69 3.16 -1.53
CA PHE A 150 -4.12 2.54 -2.71
C PHE A 150 -4.33 1.02 -2.65
N LYS A 151 -5.03 0.47 -3.65
CA LYS A 151 -5.43 -0.94 -3.70
C LYS A 151 -4.75 -1.65 -4.87
N SER A 152 -4.15 -2.79 -4.59
CA SER A 152 -3.56 -3.68 -5.60
C SER A 152 -3.80 -5.15 -5.22
N LYS A 153 -2.96 -6.07 -5.70
CA LYS A 153 -3.04 -7.52 -5.48
C LYS A 153 -3.39 -7.88 -4.03
N GLY A 154 -4.30 -8.84 -3.86
CA GLY A 154 -4.80 -9.28 -2.55
C GLY A 154 -6.01 -8.48 -2.06
N ARG A 155 -6.40 -7.41 -2.77
CA ARG A 155 -7.62 -6.64 -2.52
C ARG A 155 -8.66 -6.87 -3.62
N GLN A 156 -9.87 -6.40 -3.36
CA GLN A 156 -10.94 -6.32 -4.35
C GLN A 156 -11.64 -4.97 -4.24
N VAL A 157 -12.24 -4.52 -5.34
CA VAL A 157 -13.11 -3.35 -5.38
C VAL A 157 -14.49 -3.73 -5.89
N VAL A 158 -15.52 -3.05 -5.40
CA VAL A 158 -16.90 -3.26 -5.87
C VAL A 158 -17.05 -2.64 -7.27
N ALA A 159 -17.56 -3.42 -8.22
CA ALA A 159 -17.68 -3.01 -9.62
C ALA A 159 -18.83 -2.02 -9.83
N ALA A 160 -18.66 -1.07 -10.75
CA ALA A 160 -19.74 -0.24 -11.27
C ALA A 160 -20.90 -1.10 -11.79
N GLY A 161 -22.14 -0.71 -11.49
CA GLY A 161 -23.34 -1.52 -11.70
C GLY A 161 -23.79 -2.29 -10.45
N SER A 162 -22.95 -2.34 -9.41
CA SER A 162 -23.30 -2.83 -8.06
C SER A 162 -23.99 -1.73 -7.24
N ARG A 163 -24.58 -2.12 -6.10
CA ARG A 163 -25.25 -1.21 -5.15
C ARG A 163 -24.63 -1.29 -3.76
N HIS A 164 -24.41 -0.14 -3.14
CA HIS A 164 -23.93 0.00 -1.77
C HIS A 164 -25.04 -0.39 -0.77
N PRO A 165 -24.70 -0.85 0.45
CA PRO A 165 -25.71 -1.21 1.46
C PRO A 165 -26.70 -0.11 1.86
N ASP A 166 -26.37 1.17 1.65
CA ASP A 166 -27.30 2.31 1.83
C ASP A 166 -28.27 2.51 0.65
N GLY A 167 -28.11 1.73 -0.42
CA GLY A 167 -28.92 1.82 -1.64
C GLY A 167 -28.29 2.63 -2.78
N GLY A 168 -27.19 3.35 -2.55
CA GLY A 168 -26.47 4.12 -3.57
C GLY A 168 -25.79 3.23 -4.62
N LEU A 169 -25.64 3.71 -5.85
CA LEU A 169 -25.09 2.92 -6.96
C LEU A 169 -23.60 3.19 -7.17
N TYR A 170 -22.85 2.13 -7.45
CA TYR A 170 -21.54 2.28 -8.06
C TYR A 170 -21.74 2.59 -9.55
N ARG A 171 -21.26 3.73 -10.04
CA ARG A 171 -21.47 4.17 -11.42
C ARG A 171 -20.19 4.67 -12.05
N TRP A 172 -20.00 4.34 -13.32
CA TRP A 172 -18.94 4.96 -14.11
C TRP A 172 -19.18 6.47 -14.18
N SER A 173 -18.11 7.24 -14.04
CA SER A 173 -18.14 8.65 -14.38
C SER A 173 -18.35 8.81 -15.89
N VAL A 174 -19.05 9.86 -16.27
CA VAL A 174 -19.23 10.26 -17.69
C VAL A 174 -18.18 11.28 -18.11
N ASP A 175 -17.54 11.94 -17.15
CA ASP A 175 -16.57 13.02 -17.36
C ASP A 175 -15.12 12.49 -17.44
N HIS A 176 -14.92 11.18 -17.31
CA HIS A 176 -13.60 10.56 -17.23
C HIS A 176 -13.42 9.51 -18.34
N PRO A 177 -12.18 9.13 -18.68
CA PRO A 177 -11.92 8.14 -19.71
C PRO A 177 -12.68 6.83 -19.49
N ASP A 178 -13.15 6.24 -20.58
CA ASP A 178 -13.84 4.96 -20.55
C ASP A 178 -12.83 3.83 -20.40
N ILE A 179 -12.99 2.99 -19.36
CA ILE A 179 -12.12 1.82 -19.12
C ILE A 179 -12.03 0.86 -20.32
N ARG A 180 -13.03 0.86 -21.21
CA ARG A 180 -13.02 0.06 -22.45
C ARG A 180 -11.92 0.47 -23.42
N LYS A 181 -11.42 1.70 -23.31
CA LYS A 181 -10.26 2.20 -24.08
C LYS A 181 -8.92 1.72 -23.52
N GLY A 182 -8.95 0.97 -22.41
CA GLY A 182 -7.76 0.52 -21.70
C GLY A 182 -7.65 1.15 -20.32
N ILE A 183 -6.70 0.63 -19.54
CA ILE A 183 -6.34 1.17 -18.24
C ILE A 183 -4.98 1.85 -18.42
N PRO A 184 -4.87 3.17 -18.21
CA PRO A 184 -3.62 3.89 -18.38
C PRO A 184 -2.59 3.47 -17.32
N MET A 185 -1.31 3.52 -17.68
CA MET A 185 -0.22 3.31 -16.71
C MET A 185 -0.20 4.44 -15.68
N VAL A 186 0.08 4.08 -14.43
CA VAL A 186 0.31 5.02 -13.34
C VAL A 186 1.45 5.97 -13.72
N PRO A 187 1.28 7.30 -13.55
CA PRO A 187 2.36 8.26 -13.80
C PRO A 187 3.57 7.96 -12.92
N THR A 188 4.78 8.15 -13.45
CA THR A 188 6.02 7.94 -12.70
C THR A 188 6.08 8.77 -11.41
N ALA A 189 5.54 9.99 -11.43
CA ALA A 189 5.47 10.86 -10.27
C ALA A 189 4.64 10.24 -9.13
N LEU A 190 3.46 9.69 -9.45
CA LEU A 190 2.63 8.98 -8.47
C LEU A 190 3.30 7.69 -8.02
N LEU A 191 3.86 6.92 -8.95
CA LEU A 191 4.54 5.66 -8.62
C LEU A 191 5.69 5.88 -7.64
N ARG A 192 6.46 6.97 -7.75
CA ARG A 192 7.56 7.28 -6.83
C ARG A 192 7.13 7.49 -5.38
N VAL A 193 5.92 8.02 -5.16
CA VAL A 193 5.43 8.30 -3.80
C VAL A 193 4.67 7.11 -3.21
N ILE A 194 3.96 6.33 -4.04
CA ILE A 194 3.16 5.20 -3.56
C ILE A 194 3.88 3.87 -3.62
N ALA A 195 4.96 3.74 -4.39
CA ALA A 195 5.75 2.54 -4.39
C ALA A 195 6.24 2.32 -2.96
N ARG A 196 6.01 1.12 -2.44
CA ARG A 196 6.75 0.68 -1.28
C ARG A 196 8.20 0.79 -1.67
N LYS A 197 8.92 1.68 -0.99
CA LYS A 197 10.38 1.62 -1.00
C LYS A 197 10.69 0.17 -0.71
N ASP A 198 11.34 -0.50 -1.65
CA ASP A 198 11.93 -1.79 -1.37
C ASP A 198 12.70 -1.56 -0.07
N SER A 199 12.22 -2.16 0.99
CA SER A 199 13.06 -2.38 2.16
C SER A 199 14.06 -3.47 1.78
N GLY A 200 14.68 -3.40 0.59
CA GLY A 200 15.29 -4.52 -0.11
C GLY A 200 14.36 -5.73 -0.24
N HIS A 201 14.12 -6.18 -1.46
CA HIS A 201 14.15 -7.63 -1.69
C HIS A 201 15.60 -8.12 -1.48
N ASN A 202 16.08 -8.12 -0.23
CA ASN A 202 16.89 -9.24 0.25
C ASN A 202 15.89 -10.11 0.98
N GLY A 203 15.92 -11.42 0.73
CA GLY A 203 14.87 -12.37 1.09
C GLY A 203 14.43 -12.35 2.55
N GLY A 204 13.62 -13.32 2.95
CA GLY A 204 13.67 -13.74 4.35
C GLY A 204 15.13 -14.06 4.63
N GLY A 205 15.88 -13.10 5.16
CA GLY A 205 17.17 -13.38 5.77
C GLY A 205 16.81 -14.36 6.86
N ASP A 206 17.41 -15.55 6.79
CA ASP A 206 17.26 -16.59 7.81
C ASP A 206 17.11 -15.92 9.17
N GLY A 207 16.03 -16.18 9.89
CA GLY A 207 15.91 -15.67 11.25
C GLY A 207 17.17 -16.01 12.04
N GLY A 208 17.52 -15.21 13.05
CA GLY A 208 18.74 -15.45 13.84
C GLY A 208 19.78 -14.34 13.77
N GLN A 209 19.42 -13.13 13.31
CA GLN A 209 20.30 -11.95 13.39
C GLN A 209 20.61 -11.51 14.83
N TYR A 210 19.86 -12.03 15.80
CA TYR A 210 20.06 -11.80 17.22
C TYR A 210 20.42 -13.13 17.88
N THR A 211 21.53 -13.15 18.63
CA THR A 211 21.71 -14.15 19.68
C THR A 211 20.70 -13.91 20.81
N VAL A 212 20.51 -14.91 21.67
CA VAL A 212 19.63 -14.81 22.84
C VAL A 212 20.07 -13.66 23.77
N GLU A 213 21.38 -13.44 23.92
CA GLU A 213 21.97 -12.37 24.73
C GLU A 213 21.80 -10.98 24.09
N GLN A 214 21.88 -10.91 22.76
CA GLN A 214 21.56 -9.68 22.03
C GLN A 214 20.08 -9.33 22.15
N LEU A 215 19.19 -10.31 22.10
CA LEU A 215 17.76 -10.09 22.31
C LEU A 215 17.48 -9.61 23.73
N ALA A 216 18.12 -10.19 24.75
CA ALA A 216 17.97 -9.75 26.13
C ALA A 216 18.37 -8.28 26.32
N ARG A 217 19.55 -7.90 25.82
CA ARG A 217 20.01 -6.50 25.85
C ARG A 217 19.08 -5.55 25.11
N ALA A 218 18.49 -5.97 23.99
CA ALA A 218 17.51 -5.17 23.28
C ALA A 218 16.23 -4.95 24.10
N LEU A 219 15.69 -6.03 24.69
CA LEU A 219 14.46 -5.97 25.47
C LEU A 219 14.64 -5.20 26.80
N GLU A 220 15.83 -5.20 27.40
CA GLU A 220 16.16 -4.36 28.57
C GLU A 220 15.99 -2.86 28.31
N ARG A 221 16.08 -2.42 27.04
CA ARG A 221 15.88 -1.01 26.66
C ARG A 221 14.42 -0.65 26.43
N LEU A 222 13.52 -1.63 26.53
CA LEU A 222 12.10 -1.48 26.25
C LEU A 222 11.29 -1.66 27.54
N ASP A 223 10.58 -0.62 27.96
CA ASP A 223 9.63 -0.71 29.06
C ASP A 223 8.45 -1.60 28.64
N VAL A 224 8.27 -2.71 29.36
CA VAL A 224 7.21 -3.70 29.11
C VAL A 224 5.82 -3.10 29.24
N THR A 225 5.63 -2.08 30.09
CA THR A 225 4.33 -1.47 30.36
C THR A 225 3.83 -0.62 29.18
N GLU A 226 4.73 -0.25 28.26
CA GLU A 226 4.38 0.42 27.00
C GLU A 226 3.80 -0.56 25.96
N PHE A 227 3.85 -1.88 26.20
CA PHE A 227 3.32 -2.90 25.29
C PHE A 227 2.11 -3.64 25.87
N ARG A 228 1.25 -2.95 26.62
CA ARG A 228 0.01 -3.55 27.12
C ARG A 228 -1.04 -3.70 26.02
N ASP A 229 -0.91 -2.95 24.93
CA ASP A 229 -1.74 -3.15 23.75
C ASP A 229 -1.40 -4.49 23.06
N GLN A 230 -2.44 -5.26 22.75
CA GLN A 230 -2.28 -6.60 22.17
C GLN A 230 -1.50 -6.55 20.85
N PHE A 231 -1.81 -5.57 20.00
CA PHE A 231 -1.27 -5.49 18.66
C PHE A 231 0.22 -5.15 18.70
N GLU A 232 0.61 -4.20 19.54
CA GLU A 232 2.02 -3.81 19.74
C GLU A 232 2.84 -4.95 20.35
N TRP A 233 2.35 -5.57 21.43
CA TRP A 233 3.01 -6.71 22.06
C TRP A 233 3.21 -7.88 21.09
N ARG A 234 2.17 -8.21 20.31
CA ARG A 234 2.23 -9.31 19.35
C ARG A 234 3.20 -9.03 18.22
N ASN A 235 3.26 -7.79 17.74
CA ASN A 235 4.19 -7.43 16.68
C ASN A 235 5.63 -7.47 17.19
N LEU A 236 5.88 -7.05 18.44
CA LEU A 236 7.17 -7.21 19.09
C LEU A 236 7.52 -8.70 19.23
N MET A 237 6.59 -9.54 19.70
CA MET A 237 6.78 -11.00 19.82
C MET A 237 7.21 -11.63 18.49
N PHE A 238 6.52 -11.32 17.39
CA PHE A 238 6.88 -11.85 16.07
C PHE A 238 8.25 -11.34 15.60
N ALA A 239 8.57 -10.08 15.87
CA ALA A 239 9.87 -9.51 15.52
C ALA A 239 11.00 -10.19 16.29
N CYS A 240 10.84 -10.41 17.60
CA CYS A 240 11.80 -11.11 18.45
C CYS A 240 11.95 -12.58 18.05
N HIS A 241 10.84 -13.26 17.77
CA HIS A 241 10.86 -14.64 17.30
C HIS A 241 11.65 -14.77 15.99
N HIS A 242 11.39 -13.90 15.01
CA HIS A 242 12.16 -13.85 13.77
C HIS A 242 13.62 -13.48 14.03
N ALA A 243 13.89 -12.54 14.93
CA ALA A 243 15.25 -12.08 15.24
C ALA A 243 16.15 -13.20 15.74
N THR A 244 15.62 -14.15 16.51
CA THR A 244 16.38 -15.26 17.11
C THR A 244 16.10 -16.62 16.46
N ASN A 245 15.38 -16.66 15.34
CA ASN A 245 14.88 -17.91 14.76
C ASN A 245 14.10 -18.82 15.75
N GLY A 246 13.39 -18.21 16.71
CA GLY A 246 12.65 -18.91 17.77
C GLY A 246 13.43 -19.19 19.06
N ASP A 247 14.76 -19.06 19.09
CA ASP A 247 15.59 -19.38 20.27
C ASP A 247 15.40 -18.45 21.47
N GLY A 248 14.84 -17.26 21.25
CA GLY A 248 14.57 -16.23 22.27
C GLY A 248 13.38 -16.48 23.19
N GLU A 249 12.77 -17.68 23.18
CA GLU A 249 11.53 -18.00 23.92
C GLU A 249 11.62 -17.56 25.39
N ARG A 250 12.66 -18.00 26.10
CA ARG A 250 12.82 -17.73 27.54
C ARG A 250 12.95 -16.24 27.82
N VAL A 251 13.81 -15.56 27.07
CA VAL A 251 14.08 -14.12 27.25
C VAL A 251 12.82 -13.28 27.02
N PHE A 252 12.06 -13.58 25.97
CA PHE A 252 10.83 -12.85 25.68
C PHE A 252 9.72 -13.12 26.71
N MET A 253 9.63 -14.37 27.21
CA MET A 253 8.73 -14.73 28.30
C MET A 253 9.06 -13.97 29.58
N ASP A 254 10.34 -13.96 29.99
CA ASP A 254 10.79 -13.32 31.23
C ASP A 254 10.60 -11.80 31.14
N TRP A 255 10.90 -11.18 29.99
CA TRP A 255 10.61 -9.78 29.73
C TRP A 255 9.10 -9.47 29.79
N SER A 256 8.26 -10.29 29.16
CA SER A 256 6.79 -10.10 29.21
C SER A 256 6.23 -10.25 30.62
N ALA A 257 6.78 -11.18 31.42
CA ALA A 257 6.38 -11.42 32.80
C ALA A 257 6.86 -10.34 33.77
N SER A 258 7.76 -9.44 33.35
CA SER A 258 8.18 -8.29 34.15
C SER A 258 7.10 -7.22 34.27
N ASP A 259 6.04 -7.24 33.44
CA ASP A 259 4.86 -6.40 33.66
C ASP A 259 4.06 -6.95 34.85
N PRO A 260 3.88 -6.18 35.95
CA PRO A 260 3.11 -6.64 37.10
C PRO A 260 1.68 -7.07 36.78
N GLN A 261 1.08 -6.52 35.71
CA GLN A 261 -0.27 -6.86 35.28
C GLN A 261 -0.34 -8.26 34.64
N PHE A 262 0.74 -8.74 34.03
CA PHE A 262 0.77 -9.97 33.23
C PHE A 262 1.79 -11.00 33.72
N ALA A 263 2.34 -10.84 34.93
CA ALA A 263 3.33 -11.75 35.51
C ALA A 263 2.90 -13.24 35.53
N GLY A 264 1.58 -13.51 35.62
CA GLY A 264 1.01 -14.86 35.59
C GLY A 264 0.83 -15.49 34.21
N ASP A 265 1.04 -14.74 33.12
CA ASP A 265 0.64 -15.16 31.76
C ASP A 265 1.73 -15.94 31.01
N SER A 266 2.82 -16.32 31.68
CA SER A 266 3.97 -17.00 31.07
C SER A 266 3.59 -18.24 30.23
N ALA A 267 2.61 -19.04 30.66
CA ALA A 267 2.13 -20.19 29.89
C ALA A 267 1.38 -19.80 28.61
N ILE A 268 0.67 -18.67 28.62
CA ILE A 268 -0.03 -18.12 27.45
C ILE A 268 0.99 -17.56 26.46
N VAL A 269 2.00 -16.84 26.95
CA VAL A 269 3.10 -16.29 26.13
C VAL A 269 3.87 -17.42 25.46
N GLN A 270 4.26 -18.46 26.18
CA GLN A 270 4.96 -19.62 25.64
C GLN A 270 4.17 -20.29 24.50
N LYS A 271 2.87 -20.54 24.72
CA LYS A 271 2.01 -21.14 23.70
C LYS A 271 1.92 -20.28 22.44
N ARG A 272 1.86 -18.95 22.59
CA ARG A 272 1.83 -18.01 21.46
C ARG A 272 3.17 -17.96 20.74
N TRP A 273 4.29 -17.93 21.47
CA TRP A 273 5.64 -17.97 20.91
C TRP A 273 5.83 -19.21 20.01
N ARG A 274 5.52 -20.41 20.53
CA ARG A 274 5.63 -21.67 19.77
C ARG A 274 4.67 -21.80 18.58
N SER A 275 3.63 -20.96 18.53
CA SER A 275 2.71 -20.90 17.38
C SER A 275 3.22 -20.01 16.25
N CYS A 276 4.33 -19.29 16.45
CA CYS A 276 5.01 -18.48 15.45
C CYS A 276 5.77 -19.39 14.48
N GLY A 277 5.07 -20.05 13.55
CA GLY A 277 5.72 -20.86 12.51
C GLY A 277 6.30 -20.02 11.35
N ASP A 278 6.96 -20.71 10.41
CA ASP A 278 7.61 -20.19 9.16
C ASP A 278 6.70 -19.41 8.19
N LYS A 279 5.43 -19.15 8.54
CA LYS A 279 4.47 -18.43 7.70
C LYS A 279 4.28 -16.98 8.13
N SER A 280 5.21 -16.41 8.90
CA SER A 280 5.15 -15.02 9.39
C SER A 280 6.00 -14.04 8.56
N ASN A 281 5.95 -14.13 7.23
CA ASN A 281 6.72 -13.28 6.30
C ASN A 281 6.33 -11.78 6.27
N ALA A 282 5.59 -11.27 7.26
CA ALA A 282 5.19 -9.86 7.31
C ALA A 282 5.96 -9.05 8.37
N ILE A 283 6.40 -9.67 9.47
CA ILE A 283 7.07 -8.99 10.58
C ILE A 283 8.40 -9.69 10.82
N THR A 284 9.49 -8.97 10.62
CA THR A 284 10.86 -9.49 10.73
C THR A 284 11.60 -8.80 11.87
N TYR A 285 12.83 -9.23 12.16
CA TYR A 285 13.74 -8.58 13.12
C TYR A 285 13.89 -7.05 12.88
N ARG A 286 13.63 -6.57 11.66
CA ARG A 286 13.67 -5.13 11.34
C ARG A 286 12.62 -4.32 12.08
N THR A 287 11.50 -4.93 12.46
CA THR A 287 10.48 -4.29 13.31
C THR A 287 11.04 -4.03 14.72
N LEU A 288 11.79 -4.98 15.28
CA LEU A 288 12.51 -4.77 16.55
C LEU A 288 13.54 -3.64 16.41
N ASN A 289 14.32 -3.62 15.33
CA ASN A 289 15.28 -2.54 15.05
C ASN A 289 14.60 -1.16 14.94
N LYS A 290 13.40 -1.10 14.35
CA LYS A 290 12.63 0.13 14.23
C LYS A 290 12.20 0.63 15.62
N ILE A 291 11.59 -0.23 16.42
CA ILE A 291 11.14 0.08 17.79
C ILE A 291 12.32 0.58 18.65
N LEU A 292 13.47 -0.08 18.57
CA LEU A 292 14.68 0.34 19.30
C LEU A 292 15.15 1.73 18.88
N ARG A 293 15.14 2.06 17.58
CA ARG A 293 15.52 3.40 17.11
C ARG A 293 14.55 4.48 17.57
N GLU A 294 13.25 4.22 17.49
CA GLU A 294 12.20 5.16 17.90
C GLU A 294 12.28 5.49 19.40
N ARG A 295 12.80 4.56 20.21
CA ARG A 295 13.01 4.75 21.66
C ARG A 295 14.43 5.14 22.04
N GLY A 296 15.25 5.56 21.07
CA GLY A 296 16.61 6.03 21.32
C GLY A 296 17.60 4.95 21.77
N ALA A 297 17.29 3.67 21.55
CA ALA A 297 18.08 2.49 21.92
C ALA A 297 18.77 1.84 20.71
N ALA A 298 19.24 2.66 19.76
CA ALA A 298 19.86 2.17 18.52
C ALA A 298 21.19 1.44 18.77
N ASP A 299 21.83 1.68 19.91
CA ASP A 299 23.04 1.03 20.41
C ASP A 299 22.84 -0.46 20.77
N ALA A 300 21.60 -0.88 21.05
CA ALA A 300 21.26 -2.28 21.34
C ALA A 300 20.97 -3.11 20.07
N ILE A 301 21.08 -2.51 18.88
CA ILE A 301 20.94 -3.23 17.61
C ILE A 301 22.27 -3.91 17.29
N PRO A 302 22.28 -5.23 17.02
CA PRO A 302 23.49 -5.94 16.60
C PRO A 302 24.14 -5.23 15.40
N PRO A 303 25.47 -5.02 15.42
CA PRO A 303 26.16 -4.59 14.22
C PRO A 303 25.87 -5.60 13.11
N ARG A 304 25.63 -5.11 11.88
CA ARG A 304 25.41 -6.00 10.74
C ARG A 304 26.59 -6.96 10.65
N ASP A 305 26.31 -8.25 10.70
CA ASP A 305 27.29 -9.26 10.33
C ASP A 305 27.64 -8.99 8.87
N VAL A 306 28.85 -8.52 8.62
CA VAL A 306 29.40 -8.42 7.27
C VAL A 306 29.83 -9.83 6.89
N SER A 307 28.84 -10.72 6.70
CA SER A 307 29.09 -12.01 6.07
C SER A 307 29.69 -11.73 4.70
N HIS A 308 30.79 -12.41 4.40
CA HIS A 308 31.79 -12.11 3.40
C HIS A 308 31.35 -12.16 1.92
N ASP A 309 30.06 -12.03 1.61
CA ASP A 309 29.49 -12.34 0.28
C ASP A 309 28.53 -11.28 -0.30
N GLU A 310 28.68 -9.99 0.04
CA GLU A 310 28.09 -8.89 -0.77
C GLU A 310 29.03 -7.67 -0.83
N PHE A 311 30.33 -7.90 -1.01
CA PHE A 311 31.16 -6.90 -1.69
C PHE A 311 30.87 -7.03 -3.19
N PRO A 312 30.34 -6.00 -3.88
CA PRO A 312 30.47 -5.96 -5.32
C PRO A 312 31.97 -6.04 -5.64
N ASP A 313 32.34 -7.10 -6.34
CA ASP A 313 33.67 -7.36 -6.86
C ASP A 313 33.99 -6.26 -7.89
N ASP A 314 34.43 -5.09 -7.41
CA ASP A 314 34.96 -3.99 -8.20
C ASP A 314 35.55 -2.89 -7.28
N MET A 315 36.60 -3.23 -6.53
CA MET A 315 37.63 -2.27 -6.17
C MET A 315 38.99 -2.97 -6.27
N VAL A 316 39.67 -2.81 -7.40
CA VAL A 316 41.05 -2.31 -7.55
C VAL A 316 41.51 -2.57 -8.98
N ARG A 317 41.68 -1.50 -9.77
CA ARG A 317 42.85 -1.37 -10.66
C ARG A 317 43.36 0.07 -10.64
N ASP A 318 44.40 0.24 -9.85
CA ASP A 318 45.58 1.07 -10.07
C ASP A 318 45.39 2.48 -10.64
N VAL A 319 45.61 3.43 -9.74
CA VAL A 319 46.20 4.73 -10.06
C VAL A 319 47.68 4.52 -10.39
N PRO A 320 48.19 5.04 -11.52
CA PRO A 320 49.59 5.44 -11.60
C PRO A 320 49.67 6.96 -11.56
N ILE A 321 50.24 7.48 -10.48
CA ILE A 321 50.83 8.80 -10.43
C ILE A 321 52.13 8.75 -11.26
N SER A 322 52.27 9.62 -12.27
CA SER A 322 53.60 10.11 -12.65
C SER A 322 53.53 11.57 -13.12
N LYS A 323 54.58 12.30 -12.77
CA LYS A 323 54.75 13.75 -12.81
C LYS A 323 55.26 14.23 -14.19
N THR A 324 54.98 15.51 -14.47
CA THR A 324 55.77 16.48 -15.25
C THR A 324 56.13 16.16 -16.71
N GLU A 325 55.57 16.92 -17.67
CA GLU A 325 56.30 17.86 -18.56
C GLU A 325 55.31 18.51 -19.56
N GLY A 326 55.60 19.75 -19.96
CA GLY A 326 54.66 20.61 -20.67
C GLY A 326 54.63 20.49 -22.20
N TYR A 327 53.63 21.12 -22.82
CA TYR A 327 53.71 21.61 -24.20
C TYR A 327 52.72 22.77 -24.42
N ARG A 328 53.18 23.78 -25.17
CA ARG A 328 52.51 25.05 -25.52
C ARG A 328 51.91 25.00 -26.92
N ASP A 329 50.86 25.81 -27.12
CA ASP A 329 50.44 26.51 -28.37
C ASP A 329 50.09 25.63 -29.61
N ALA A 330 49.28 26.01 -30.60
CA ALA A 330 48.52 27.18 -31.03
C ALA A 330 47.33 26.59 -31.85
N THR A 331 46.19 27.23 -32.13
CA THR A 331 46.04 28.22 -33.22
C THR A 331 44.55 28.62 -33.36
N THR A 332 44.28 29.93 -33.47
CA THR A 332 43.19 30.63 -34.24
C THR A 332 41.71 30.31 -33.90
N SER A 333 40.74 31.23 -33.85
CA SER A 333 40.60 32.56 -34.44
C SER A 333 39.42 33.31 -33.79
N ARG A 334 39.71 34.51 -33.27
CA ARG A 334 38.99 35.80 -33.35
C ARG A 334 37.45 35.90 -33.25
N TYR A 335 37.06 36.78 -32.30
CA TYR A 335 36.12 37.94 -32.37
C TYR A 335 34.72 37.70 -32.97
N VAL A 336 33.61 38.08 -32.31
CA VAL A 336 33.17 39.48 -32.17
C VAL A 336 32.49 39.74 -30.81
N ASN A 337 32.84 40.90 -30.23
CA ASN A 337 32.24 41.56 -29.08
C ASN A 337 31.28 42.66 -29.60
N VAL A 338 30.24 43.03 -28.84
CA VAL A 338 29.73 44.42 -28.60
C VAL A 338 28.24 44.38 -28.20
N ARG A 339 28.04 44.60 -26.89
CA ARG A 339 27.21 45.63 -26.20
C ARG A 339 25.84 46.10 -26.76
N ASP A 340 25.03 46.45 -25.74
CA ASP A 340 23.99 47.48 -25.67
C ASP A 340 22.53 47.13 -25.95
N ALA A 341 21.76 47.06 -24.84
CA ALA A 341 20.55 47.83 -24.53
C ALA A 341 19.73 46.99 -23.51
N GLY A 342 19.33 47.46 -22.34
CA GLY A 342 18.86 48.80 -22.00
C GLY A 342 17.59 48.60 -21.17
N ILE A 343 17.75 48.72 -19.86
CA ILE A 343 16.70 48.76 -18.84
C ILE A 343 15.62 49.79 -19.21
N LYS A 344 14.33 49.43 -19.19
CA LYS A 344 13.24 50.37 -18.85
C LYS A 344 12.15 49.71 -18.02
N ARG A 345 12.19 50.02 -16.71
CA ARG A 345 11.04 50.01 -15.79
C ARG A 345 9.99 51.01 -16.28
N ARG A 346 8.71 50.65 -16.23
CA ARG A 346 7.59 51.61 -16.18
C ARG A 346 6.87 51.47 -14.84
N LYS A 347 6.85 52.58 -14.09
CA LYS A 347 5.98 52.83 -12.92
C LYS A 347 4.72 53.55 -13.39
N ALA A 348 3.69 53.41 -12.57
CA ALA A 348 2.34 53.95 -12.64
C ALA A 348 2.22 55.49 -12.68
N LYS A 349 1.17 55.99 -13.33
CA LYS A 349 0.01 56.71 -12.73
C LYS A 349 -0.70 57.58 -13.79
N SER A 350 -1.98 57.32 -14.02
CA SER A 350 -3.10 58.28 -13.93
C SER A 350 -4.41 57.51 -14.02
#